data_AF-A0A3Q2Z528-F1
#
_entry.id   AF-A0A3Q2Z528-F1
#
_cell.length_a   1.000
_cell.length_b   1.000
_cell.length_c   1.000
_cell.angle_alpha   90.00
_cell.angle_beta   90.00
_cell.angle_gamma   90.00
#
_symmetry.space_group_name_H-M   'P 1'
#
loop_
_entity.id
_entity.type
_entity.pdbx_description
1 polymer ?
#
loop_
_entity_poly.entity_id
_entity_poly.type
_entity_poly.pdbx_seq_one_letter_code
_entity_poly.pdbx_strand_id
1 'polypeptide(L)'
;MPRHYKSEKAWDARLMMECSLAVKCPDISTHLAGTKKVQQVLAKPGVLEHFFPDQPQVVEQVRATFAGLYTLDMGAEGDETVAMALATPDRFVLKPQREGGGNNIYGQEICEVLGKVKSSAERMAYILMDKIQPVPTRNCLLRRGKPLKISSCLSELGFFGAYVRQGKDMLMNDCVGYLMRTKSSEYLDGGVASGYAVLDNPLLF
;
A
#
# COMPACT_ATOMS: atom_id res chain seq x y z
N MET A 1 4.01 -10.86 -5.27
CA MET A 1 3.44 -11.45 -6.51
C MET A 1 3.78 -12.94 -6.61
N PRO A 2 3.10 -13.83 -5.87
CA PRO A 2 3.43 -15.27 -5.88
C PRO A 2 3.36 -15.90 -7.28
N ARG A 3 2.41 -15.45 -8.11
CA ARG A 3 2.22 -15.91 -9.51
C ARG A 3 3.44 -15.75 -10.45
N HIS A 4 4.42 -14.92 -10.08
CA HIS A 4 5.66 -14.78 -10.87
C HIS A 4 6.68 -15.88 -10.54
N TYR A 5 6.52 -16.56 -9.41
CA TYR A 5 7.36 -17.65 -8.94
C TYR A 5 6.66 -18.99 -9.23
N LYS A 6 6.74 -19.43 -10.49
CA LYS A 6 6.02 -20.62 -10.98
C LYS A 6 6.68 -21.95 -10.61
N SER A 7 7.89 -21.92 -10.06
CA SER A 7 8.66 -23.09 -9.65
C SER A 7 9.78 -22.69 -8.69
N GLU A 8 10.36 -23.67 -7.99
CA GLU A 8 11.54 -23.46 -7.14
C GLU A 8 12.71 -22.84 -7.89
N LYS A 9 12.88 -23.14 -9.19
CA LYS A 9 13.92 -22.51 -10.01
C LYS A 9 13.81 -20.98 -10.07
N ALA A 10 12.59 -20.42 -9.97
CA ALA A 10 12.41 -18.97 -9.91
C ALA A 10 12.86 -18.39 -8.56
N TRP A 11 12.68 -19.16 -7.47
CA TRP A 11 13.21 -18.82 -6.16
C TRP A 11 14.73 -18.92 -6.13
N ASP A 12 15.30 -19.99 -6.68
CA ASP A 12 16.75 -20.18 -6.81
C ASP A 12 17.39 -19.02 -7.61
N ALA A 13 16.76 -18.63 -8.72
CA ALA A 13 17.22 -17.50 -9.52
C ALA A 13 17.17 -16.19 -8.72
N ARG A 14 16.11 -15.94 -7.95
CA ARG A 14 16.02 -14.76 -7.08
C ARG A 14 17.12 -14.78 -6.03
N LEU A 15 17.33 -15.91 -5.36
CA LEU A 15 18.38 -16.07 -4.35
C LEU A 15 19.76 -15.81 -4.95
N MET A 16 20.05 -16.40 -6.12
CA MET A 16 21.30 -16.19 -6.84
C MET A 16 21.54 -14.71 -7.16
N MET A 17 20.52 -13.99 -7.64
CA MET A 17 20.63 -12.55 -7.89
C MET A 17 20.91 -11.77 -6.60
N GLU A 18 20.20 -12.06 -5.50
CA GLU A 18 20.42 -11.39 -4.21
C GLU A 18 21.84 -11.64 -3.65
N CYS A 19 22.35 -12.87 -3.78
CA CYS A 19 23.69 -13.26 -3.36
C CYS A 19 24.83 -12.76 -4.27
N SER A 20 24.51 -12.18 -5.43
CA SER A 20 25.51 -11.63 -6.34
C SER A 20 26.05 -10.26 -5.87
N LEU A 21 27.18 -9.83 -6.47
CA LEU A 21 27.76 -8.50 -6.27
C LEU A 21 27.03 -7.40 -7.05
N ALA A 22 26.01 -7.72 -7.84
CA ALA A 22 25.23 -6.72 -8.56
C ALA A 22 24.46 -5.82 -7.59
N VAL A 23 24.21 -4.57 -8.00
CA VAL A 23 23.27 -3.68 -7.30
C VAL A 23 21.85 -4.09 -7.68
N LYS A 24 21.01 -4.36 -6.68
CA LYS A 24 19.60 -4.74 -6.88
C LYS A 24 18.71 -3.50 -6.72
N CYS A 25 17.62 -3.46 -7.48
CA CYS A 25 16.65 -2.37 -7.43
C CYS A 25 15.21 -2.94 -7.50
N PRO A 26 14.54 -3.19 -6.35
CA PRO A 26 15.07 -3.19 -4.98
C PRO A 26 15.80 -4.49 -4.61
N ASP A 27 16.69 -4.44 -3.60
CA ASP A 27 17.17 -5.64 -2.89
C ASP A 27 16.05 -6.26 -2.03
N ILE A 28 16.26 -7.48 -1.51
CA ILE A 28 15.23 -8.18 -0.74
C ILE A 28 14.79 -7.43 0.53
N SER A 29 15.70 -6.72 1.21
CA SER A 29 15.37 -5.96 2.42
C SER A 29 14.48 -4.76 2.12
N THR A 30 14.79 -4.06 1.02
CA THR A 30 14.02 -2.92 0.51
C THR A 30 12.65 -3.38 0.01
N HIS A 31 12.56 -4.57 -0.59
CA HIS A 31 11.28 -5.17 -0.96
C HIS A 31 10.42 -5.47 0.30
N LEU A 32 11.01 -6.03 1.36
CA LEU A 32 10.29 -6.30 2.61
C LEU A 32 9.84 -5.02 3.32
N ALA A 33 10.63 -3.95 3.24
CA ALA A 33 10.28 -2.63 3.78
C ALA A 33 9.00 -2.05 3.14
N GLY A 34 8.69 -2.44 1.89
CA GLY A 34 7.47 -2.03 1.19
C GLY A 34 6.21 -2.81 1.57
N THR A 35 6.30 -3.80 2.46
CA THR A 35 5.13 -4.59 2.87
C THR A 35 4.12 -3.76 3.66
N LYS A 36 2.84 -4.13 3.54
CA LYS A 36 1.75 -3.47 4.28
C LYS A 36 1.93 -3.65 5.78
N LYS A 37 2.50 -4.76 6.24
CA LYS A 37 2.86 -4.96 7.65
C LYS A 37 3.90 -3.95 8.13
N VAL A 38 4.97 -3.70 7.38
CA VAL A 38 5.96 -2.67 7.75
C VAL A 38 5.32 -1.28 7.77
N GLN A 39 4.48 -0.95 6.78
CA GLN A 39 3.70 0.30 6.79
C GLN A 39 2.88 0.45 8.09
N GLN A 40 2.18 -0.60 8.51
CA GLN A 40 1.38 -0.60 9.74
C GLN A 40 2.23 -0.45 11.01
N VAL A 41 3.38 -1.14 11.07
CA VAL A 41 4.27 -1.08 12.23
C VAL A 41 4.95 0.29 12.36
N LEU A 42 5.33 0.91 11.24
CA LEU A 42 5.88 2.28 11.24
C LEU A 42 4.90 3.31 11.81
N ALA A 43 3.60 3.07 11.71
CA ALA A 43 2.57 3.92 12.30
C ALA A 43 2.43 3.81 13.83
N LYS A 44 3.07 2.81 14.47
CA LYS A 44 3.02 2.69 15.94
C LYS A 44 3.86 3.80 16.60
N PRO A 45 3.40 4.36 17.74
CA PRO A 45 4.16 5.34 18.51
C PRO A 45 5.58 4.83 18.84
N GLY A 46 6.59 5.68 18.69
CA GLY A 46 7.98 5.36 19.01
C GLY A 46 8.74 4.61 17.92
N VAL A 47 8.07 4.03 16.91
CA VAL A 47 8.75 3.25 15.87
C VAL A 47 9.45 4.14 14.86
N LEU A 48 8.82 5.23 14.40
CA LEU A 48 9.49 6.19 13.51
C LEU A 48 10.70 6.85 14.19
N GLU A 49 10.56 7.20 15.47
CA GLU A 49 11.62 7.79 16.27
C GLU A 49 12.86 6.89 16.32
N HIS A 50 12.70 5.56 16.30
CA HIS A 50 13.83 4.64 16.22
C HIS A 50 14.64 4.78 14.92
N PHE A 51 13.98 5.06 13.79
CA PHE A 51 14.63 5.25 12.49
C PHE A 51 15.12 6.68 12.26
N PHE A 52 14.58 7.64 13.01
CA PHE A 52 14.87 9.07 12.90
C PHE A 52 15.13 9.71 14.28
N PRO A 53 16.11 9.20 15.07
CA PRO A 53 16.27 9.56 16.48
C PRO A 53 16.52 11.05 16.72
N ASP A 54 17.24 11.70 15.81
CA ASP A 54 17.63 13.11 15.92
C ASP A 54 16.88 13.99 14.91
N GLN A 55 15.79 13.51 14.32
CA GLN A 55 15.06 14.19 13.24
C GLN A 55 13.55 14.30 13.54
N PRO A 56 13.15 14.99 14.61
CA PRO A 56 11.74 15.08 15.02
C PRO A 56 10.83 15.71 13.95
N GLN A 57 11.35 16.66 13.16
CA GLN A 57 10.61 17.27 12.05
C GLN A 57 10.29 16.27 10.94
N VAL A 58 11.20 15.34 10.64
CA VAL A 58 10.96 14.27 9.65
C VAL A 58 9.91 13.30 10.19
N VAL A 59 10.01 12.93 11.47
CA VAL A 59 9.00 12.09 12.13
C VAL A 59 7.62 12.73 12.05
N GLU A 60 7.50 14.03 12.34
CA GLU A 60 6.25 14.78 12.26
C GLU A 60 5.69 14.79 10.84
N GLN A 61 6.51 15.14 9.85
CA GLN A 61 6.10 15.17 8.44
C GLN A 61 5.63 13.81 7.94
N VAL A 62 6.37 12.73 8.23
CA VAL A 62 5.98 11.38 7.82
C VAL A 62 4.68 10.96 8.51
N ARG A 63 4.59 11.16 9.83
CA ARG A 63 3.41 10.80 10.63
C ARG A 63 2.15 11.53 10.18
N ALA A 64 2.27 12.79 9.77
CA ALA A 64 1.15 13.58 9.24
C ALA A 64 0.52 12.96 7.97
N THR A 65 1.23 12.07 7.27
CA THR A 65 0.71 11.36 6.09
C THR A 65 0.00 10.04 6.40
N PHE A 66 0.10 9.55 7.65
CA PHE A 66 -0.48 8.26 8.01
C PHE A 66 -2.00 8.38 8.23
N ALA A 67 -2.75 7.46 7.64
CA ALA A 67 -4.11 7.15 8.07
C ALA A 67 -4.07 6.17 9.26
N GLY A 68 -5.24 5.82 9.82
CA GLY A 68 -5.32 4.74 10.80
C GLY A 68 -4.82 3.42 10.21
N LEU A 69 -3.86 2.80 10.88
CA LEU A 69 -3.21 1.55 10.48
C LEU A 69 -3.15 0.61 11.68
N TYR A 70 -3.84 -0.51 11.59
CA TYR A 70 -4.12 -1.37 12.73
C TYR A 70 -3.61 -2.78 12.50
N THR A 71 -3.09 -3.38 13.57
CA THR A 71 -2.63 -4.76 13.55
C THR A 71 -3.81 -5.73 13.63
N LEU A 72 -3.66 -6.90 13.03
CA LEU A 72 -4.53 -8.04 13.27
C LEU A 72 -3.79 -9.14 14.02
N ASP A 73 -2.63 -8.86 14.62
CA ASP A 73 -1.88 -9.88 15.37
C ASP A 73 -2.71 -10.50 16.51
N MET A 74 -2.40 -11.73 16.91
CA MET A 74 -3.08 -12.38 18.04
C MET A 74 -2.88 -11.59 19.33
N GLY A 75 -3.95 -11.38 20.10
CA GLY A 75 -3.95 -10.60 21.34
C GLY A 75 -4.94 -9.43 21.33
N ALA A 76 -5.03 -8.73 22.46
CA ALA A 76 -6.07 -7.73 22.72
C ALA A 76 -6.19 -6.63 21.65
N GLU A 77 -5.07 -6.03 21.22
CA GLU A 77 -5.05 -4.97 20.18
C GLU A 77 -5.65 -5.48 18.86
N GLY A 78 -5.30 -6.71 18.46
CA GLY A 78 -5.83 -7.31 17.24
C GLY A 78 -7.28 -7.77 17.39
N ASP A 79 -7.68 -8.24 18.57
CA ASP A 79 -9.07 -8.63 18.87
C ASP A 79 -10.01 -7.41 18.81
N GLU A 80 -9.59 -6.29 19.38
CA GLU A 80 -10.27 -5.00 19.27
C GLU A 80 -10.36 -4.53 17.82
N THR A 81 -9.26 -4.66 17.07
CA THR A 81 -9.22 -4.29 15.65
C THR A 81 -10.18 -5.15 14.82
N VAL A 82 -10.27 -6.46 15.09
CA VAL A 82 -11.25 -7.34 14.45
C VAL A 82 -12.68 -6.89 14.79
N ALA A 83 -12.98 -6.64 16.06
CA ALA A 83 -14.31 -6.21 16.48
C ALA A 83 -14.72 -4.89 15.81
N MET A 84 -13.80 -3.91 15.75
CA MET A 84 -13.99 -2.63 15.08
C MET A 84 -14.28 -2.81 13.58
N ALA A 85 -13.50 -3.66 12.89
CA ALA A 85 -13.68 -3.94 11.47
C ALA A 85 -15.04 -4.60 11.17
N LEU A 86 -15.47 -5.56 12.01
CA LEU A 86 -16.75 -6.25 11.85
C LEU A 86 -17.95 -5.34 12.13
N ALA A 87 -17.81 -4.39 13.05
CA ALA A 87 -18.88 -3.46 13.40
C ALA A 87 -19.12 -2.39 12.31
N THR A 88 -18.05 -1.92 11.66
CA THR A 88 -18.14 -0.81 10.68
C THR A 88 -17.26 -1.04 9.45
N PRO A 89 -17.50 -2.11 8.67
CA PRO A 89 -16.58 -2.55 7.61
C PRO A 89 -16.37 -1.51 6.49
N ASP A 90 -17.36 -0.66 6.22
CA ASP A 90 -17.27 0.35 5.16
C ASP A 90 -16.27 1.49 5.46
N ARG A 91 -15.85 1.62 6.72
CA ARG A 91 -14.82 2.57 7.15
C ARG A 91 -13.40 2.10 6.87
N PHE A 92 -13.21 0.83 6.51
CA PHE A 92 -11.91 0.21 6.45
C PHE A 92 -11.59 -0.43 5.10
N VAL A 93 -10.31 -0.75 4.94
CA VAL A 93 -9.77 -1.61 3.89
C VAL A 93 -8.92 -2.68 4.56
N LEU A 94 -9.23 -3.94 4.30
CA LEU A 94 -8.43 -5.08 4.74
C LEU A 94 -7.40 -5.40 3.65
N LYS A 95 -6.10 -5.41 4.01
CA LYS A 95 -5.01 -5.51 3.03
C LYS A 95 -4.11 -6.72 3.31
N PRO A 96 -4.01 -7.70 2.39
CA PRO A 96 -3.02 -8.76 2.49
C PRO A 96 -1.61 -8.25 2.14
N GLN A 97 -0.58 -9.03 2.45
CA GLN A 97 0.81 -8.75 2.04
C GLN A 97 1.03 -9.05 0.54
N ARG A 98 0.39 -8.26 -0.33
CA ARG A 98 0.44 -8.37 -1.80
C ARG A 98 0.61 -6.99 -2.43
N GLU A 99 1.13 -6.99 -3.66
CA GLU A 99 1.39 -5.79 -4.46
C GLU A 99 0.78 -5.91 -5.85
N GLY A 100 0.56 -4.76 -6.51
CA GLY A 100 0.11 -4.68 -7.90
C GLY A 100 -1.39 -4.47 -8.10
N GLY A 101 -2.13 -4.08 -7.06
CA GLY A 101 -3.57 -3.81 -7.12
C GLY A 101 -4.44 -5.08 -7.22
N GLY A 102 -5.74 -4.95 -6.92
CA GLY A 102 -6.70 -6.06 -7.02
C GLY A 102 -6.69 -7.06 -5.87
N ASN A 103 -6.04 -6.76 -4.75
CA ASN A 103 -5.92 -7.67 -3.60
C ASN A 103 -6.61 -7.16 -2.33
N ASN A 104 -7.07 -5.91 -2.33
CA ASN A 104 -7.68 -5.31 -1.14
C ASN A 104 -9.13 -5.80 -1.00
N ILE A 105 -9.56 -5.95 0.25
CA ILE A 105 -10.89 -6.44 0.62
C ILE A 105 -11.66 -5.29 1.28
N TYR A 106 -12.94 -5.13 0.93
CA TYR A 106 -13.76 -3.98 1.31
C TYR A 106 -15.16 -4.39 1.78
N GLY A 107 -15.77 -3.56 2.63
CA GLY A 107 -17.18 -3.69 2.99
C GLY A 107 -17.51 -5.09 3.54
N GLN A 108 -18.62 -5.66 3.09
CA GLN A 108 -19.11 -6.93 3.63
C GLN A 108 -18.12 -8.10 3.48
N GLU A 109 -17.27 -8.10 2.45
CA GLU A 109 -16.22 -9.11 2.26
C GLU A 109 -15.18 -9.10 3.40
N ILE A 110 -14.96 -7.95 4.06
CA ILE A 110 -14.14 -7.88 5.29
C ILE A 110 -14.76 -8.77 6.37
N CYS A 111 -16.08 -8.71 6.54
CA CYS A 111 -16.80 -9.50 7.53
C CYS A 111 -16.73 -11.00 7.21
N GLU A 112 -16.82 -11.38 5.94
CA GLU A 112 -16.69 -12.77 5.53
C GLU A 112 -15.30 -13.33 5.80
N VAL A 113 -14.25 -12.57 5.45
CA VAL A 113 -12.87 -12.99 5.64
C VAL A 113 -12.52 -13.05 7.12
N LEU A 114 -12.72 -11.95 7.86
CA LEU A 114 -12.42 -11.92 9.29
C LEU A 114 -13.32 -12.87 10.09
N GLY A 115 -14.56 -13.09 9.68
CA GLY A 115 -15.44 -14.09 10.30
C GLY A 115 -14.84 -15.50 10.29
N LYS A 116 -14.11 -15.86 9.23
CA LYS A 116 -13.42 -17.15 9.09
C LYS A 116 -12.11 -17.21 9.86
N VAL A 117 -11.32 -16.14 9.85
CA VAL A 117 -9.94 -16.16 10.37
C VAL A 117 -9.75 -15.50 11.73
N LYS A 118 -10.78 -14.87 12.32
CA LYS A 118 -10.65 -14.08 13.58
C LYS A 118 -10.00 -14.82 14.75
N SER A 119 -10.16 -16.13 14.83
CA SER A 119 -9.59 -16.97 15.91
C SER A 119 -8.31 -17.72 15.48
N SER A 120 -7.81 -17.48 14.27
CA SER A 120 -6.66 -18.17 13.68
C SER A 120 -5.50 -17.20 13.44
N ALA A 121 -4.27 -17.70 13.53
CA ALA A 121 -3.07 -16.93 13.18
C ALA A 121 -3.08 -16.46 11.72
N GLU A 122 -3.92 -17.04 10.85
CA GLU A 122 -4.11 -16.58 9.47
C GLU A 122 -4.53 -15.11 9.37
N ARG A 123 -5.20 -14.54 10.39
CA ARG A 123 -5.54 -13.11 10.41
C ARG A 123 -4.30 -12.20 10.35
N MET A 124 -3.13 -12.69 10.76
CA MET A 124 -1.84 -11.98 10.71
C MET A 124 -1.32 -11.75 9.29
N ALA A 125 -1.89 -12.43 8.30
CA ALA A 125 -1.56 -12.19 6.89
C ALA A 125 -2.08 -10.84 6.37
N TYR A 126 -2.90 -10.14 7.17
CA TYR A 126 -3.56 -8.89 6.83
C TYR A 126 -3.18 -7.76 7.78
N ILE A 127 -3.40 -6.53 7.31
CA ILE A 127 -3.55 -5.34 8.16
C ILE A 127 -4.93 -4.73 7.91
N LEU A 128 -5.43 -3.96 8.87
CA LEU A 128 -6.60 -3.10 8.66
C LEU A 128 -6.13 -1.65 8.51
N MET A 129 -6.73 -0.92 7.58
CA MET A 129 -6.42 0.49 7.36
C MET A 129 -7.72 1.30 7.24
N ASP A 130 -7.74 2.52 7.76
CA ASP A 130 -8.80 3.48 7.48
C ASP A 130 -8.96 3.70 5.97
N LYS A 131 -10.20 3.65 5.50
CA LYS A 131 -10.54 3.95 4.12
C LYS A 131 -10.51 5.47 3.93
N ILE A 132 -9.54 5.96 3.17
CA ILE A 132 -9.48 7.38 2.77
C ILE A 132 -10.67 7.68 1.85
N GLN A 133 -11.38 8.76 2.15
CA GLN A 133 -12.55 9.24 1.40
C GLN A 133 -12.23 10.60 0.75
N PRO A 134 -11.56 10.63 -0.41
CA PRO A 134 -11.25 11.88 -1.08
C PRO A 134 -12.52 12.52 -1.66
N VAL A 135 -12.50 13.85 -1.80
CA VAL A 135 -13.60 14.60 -2.43
C VAL A 135 -13.68 14.22 -3.92
N PRO A 136 -14.83 13.72 -4.41
CA PRO A 136 -14.96 13.37 -5.81
C PRO A 136 -14.94 14.60 -6.72
N THR A 137 -14.28 14.48 -7.87
CA THR A 137 -14.26 15.51 -8.91
C THR A 137 -14.92 15.00 -10.19
N ARG A 138 -15.52 15.90 -10.98
CA ARG A 138 -16.04 15.50 -12.30
C ARG A 138 -14.91 15.51 -13.31
N ASN A 139 -14.68 14.38 -13.96
CA ASN A 139 -13.70 14.25 -15.03
C ASN A 139 -14.24 13.30 -16.12
N CYS A 140 -13.58 13.25 -17.28
CA CYS A 140 -13.88 12.32 -18.35
C CYS A 140 -12.79 11.26 -18.47
N LEU A 141 -13.17 9.98 -18.37
CA LEU A 141 -12.23 8.85 -18.43
C LEU A 141 -12.18 8.29 -19.85
N LEU A 142 -11.15 8.63 -20.61
CA LEU A 142 -10.94 8.08 -21.96
C LEU A 142 -10.34 6.67 -21.88
N ARG A 143 -11.03 5.69 -22.47
CA ARG A 143 -10.55 4.30 -22.61
C ARG A 143 -10.84 3.77 -24.01
N ARG A 144 -9.90 2.99 -24.56
CA ARG A 144 -10.06 2.36 -25.87
C ARG A 144 -11.34 1.51 -25.92
N GLY A 145 -12.18 1.74 -26.93
CA GLY A 145 -13.40 0.97 -27.15
C GLY A 145 -14.53 1.23 -26.15
N LYS A 146 -14.43 2.27 -25.31
CA LYS A 146 -15.50 2.70 -24.41
C LYS A 146 -15.97 4.11 -24.78
N PRO A 147 -17.28 4.40 -24.67
CA PRO A 147 -17.77 5.76 -24.90
C PRO A 147 -17.18 6.72 -23.87
N LEU A 148 -16.95 7.97 -24.30
CA LEU A 148 -16.61 9.05 -23.39
C LEU A 148 -17.79 9.31 -22.46
N LYS A 149 -17.55 9.20 -21.15
CA LYS A 149 -18.53 9.47 -20.11
C LYS A 149 -17.93 10.43 -19.09
N ILE A 150 -18.67 11.48 -18.75
CA ILE A 150 -18.35 12.31 -17.59
C ILE A 150 -18.73 11.51 -16.35
N SER A 151 -17.77 11.31 -15.46
CA SER A 151 -17.91 10.48 -14.27
C SER A 151 -17.48 11.25 -13.03
N SER A 152 -18.06 10.88 -11.88
CA SER A 152 -17.50 11.22 -10.58
C SER A 152 -16.22 10.40 -10.39
N CYS A 153 -15.11 11.07 -10.10
CA CYS A 153 -13.78 10.49 -10.12
C CYS A 153 -13.04 10.74 -8.80
N LEU A 154 -12.19 9.78 -8.45
CA LEU A 154 -11.27 9.84 -7.33
C LEU A 154 -9.85 9.74 -7.88
N SER A 155 -8.96 10.57 -7.36
CA SER A 155 -7.57 10.62 -7.79
C SER A 155 -6.62 10.24 -6.67
N GLU A 156 -5.55 9.55 -7.06
CA GLU A 156 -4.46 9.13 -6.18
C GLU A 156 -3.15 9.69 -6.74
N LEU A 157 -2.51 10.57 -5.98
CA LEU A 157 -1.23 11.18 -6.33
C LEU A 157 -0.09 10.35 -5.72
N GLY A 158 0.82 9.88 -6.57
CA GLY A 158 2.06 9.24 -6.16
C GLY A 158 3.28 10.09 -6.53
N PHE A 159 4.33 9.99 -5.72
CA PHE A 159 5.63 10.60 -5.98
C PHE A 159 6.67 9.51 -6.19
N PHE A 160 7.58 9.73 -7.14
CA PHE A 160 8.71 8.86 -7.37
C PHE A 160 9.93 9.39 -6.60
N GLY A 161 10.42 8.58 -5.66
CA GLY A 161 11.72 8.78 -5.02
C GLY A 161 12.77 7.87 -5.63
N ALA A 162 13.98 8.37 -5.83
CA ALA A 162 15.13 7.58 -6.25
C ALA A 162 16.29 7.83 -5.27
N TYR A 163 16.90 6.76 -4.79
CA TYR A 163 18.06 6.87 -3.90
C TYR A 163 19.16 5.87 -4.29
N VAL A 164 20.40 6.24 -3.99
CA VAL A 164 21.59 5.38 -4.12
C VAL A 164 22.40 5.53 -2.85
N ARG A 165 22.85 4.40 -2.29
CA ARG A 165 23.74 4.38 -1.12
C ARG A 165 24.92 3.43 -1.32
N GLN A 166 26.04 3.75 -0.69
CA GLN A 166 27.17 2.85 -0.53
C GLN A 166 27.38 2.60 0.97
N GLY A 167 27.06 1.39 1.44
CA GLY A 167 27.04 1.11 2.88
C GLY A 167 26.01 2.01 3.59
N LYS A 168 26.47 2.87 4.49
CA LYS A 168 25.65 3.85 5.21
C LYS A 168 25.63 5.22 4.52
N ASP A 169 26.50 5.45 3.53
CA ASP A 169 26.65 6.75 2.89
C ASP A 169 25.59 6.90 1.81
N MET A 170 24.75 7.93 1.95
CA MET A 170 23.76 8.30 0.95
C MET A 170 24.44 9.07 -0.17
N LEU A 171 24.44 8.52 -1.38
CA LEU A 171 25.05 9.13 -2.57
C LEU A 171 24.03 9.95 -3.39
N MET A 172 22.76 9.56 -3.35
CA MET A 172 21.65 10.23 -4.04
C MET A 172 20.36 9.97 -3.27
N ASN A 173 19.49 10.97 -3.13
CA ASN A 173 18.16 10.84 -2.52
C ASN A 173 17.24 11.97 -3.02
N ASP A 174 16.57 11.71 -4.14
CA ASP A 174 15.83 12.74 -4.88
C ASP A 174 14.37 12.36 -5.11
N CYS A 175 13.51 13.37 -5.14
CA CYS A 175 12.17 13.26 -5.70
C CYS A 175 12.26 13.51 -7.22
N VAL A 176 12.02 12.47 -8.02
CA VAL A 176 12.28 12.47 -9.47
C VAL A 176 11.02 12.63 -10.33
N GLY A 177 9.87 12.85 -9.71
CA GLY A 177 8.63 13.14 -10.41
C GLY A 177 7.39 12.64 -9.68
N TYR A 178 6.27 12.64 -10.38
CA TYR A 178 4.97 12.22 -9.85
C TYR A 178 4.17 11.43 -10.88
N LEU A 179 3.14 10.76 -10.39
CA LEU A 179 2.12 10.09 -11.19
C LEU A 179 0.76 10.28 -10.49
N MET A 180 -0.18 10.90 -11.19
CA MET A 180 -1.57 10.92 -10.76
C MET A 180 -2.35 9.83 -11.50
N ARG A 181 -3.10 9.05 -10.73
CA ARG A 181 -4.02 8.03 -11.26
C ARG A 181 -5.43 8.42 -10.88
N THR A 182 -6.33 8.40 -11.85
CA THR A 182 -7.73 8.76 -11.61
C THR A 182 -8.64 7.59 -12.00
N LYS A 183 -9.65 7.32 -11.17
CA LYS A 183 -10.63 6.25 -11.40
C LYS A 183 -12.05 6.78 -11.18
N SER A 184 -13.04 6.07 -11.73
CA SER A 184 -14.45 6.32 -11.35
C SER A 184 -14.64 6.01 -9.87
N SER A 185 -15.44 6.83 -9.18
CA SER A 185 -15.80 6.61 -7.77
C SER A 185 -16.62 5.32 -7.55
N GLU A 186 -17.16 4.75 -8.63
CA GLU A 186 -17.87 3.46 -8.60
C GLU A 186 -16.94 2.26 -8.35
N TYR A 187 -15.62 2.41 -8.57
CA TYR A 187 -14.66 1.32 -8.37
C TYR A 187 -13.96 1.40 -7.00
N LEU A 188 -13.99 0.29 -6.26
CA LEU A 188 -13.34 0.17 -4.96
C LEU A 188 -11.81 0.05 -5.08
N ASP A 189 -11.31 -0.77 -6.00
CA ASP A 189 -9.87 -0.89 -6.29
C ASP A 189 -9.40 0.10 -7.38
N GLY A 190 -8.10 0.19 -7.60
CA GLY A 190 -7.47 1.07 -8.58
C GLY A 190 -6.44 0.35 -9.43
N GLY A 191 -5.50 1.12 -9.97
CA GLY A 191 -4.41 0.61 -10.81
C GLY A 191 -4.69 0.70 -12.31
N VAL A 192 -3.71 1.22 -13.04
CA VAL A 192 -3.78 1.39 -14.51
C VAL A 192 -3.64 0.03 -15.20
N ALA A 193 -2.67 -0.78 -14.78
CA ALA A 193 -2.43 -2.12 -15.32
C ALA A 193 -3.61 -3.08 -15.10
N SER A 194 -4.37 -2.88 -14.02
CA SER A 194 -5.58 -3.65 -13.72
C SER A 194 -6.83 -3.14 -14.46
N GLY A 195 -6.71 -2.03 -15.20
CA GLY A 195 -7.80 -1.46 -16.01
C GLY A 195 -8.80 -0.56 -15.24
N TYR A 196 -8.65 -0.39 -13.93
CA TYR A 196 -9.59 0.40 -13.10
C TYR A 196 -9.30 1.90 -13.12
N ALA A 197 -8.03 2.31 -13.23
CA ALA A 197 -7.62 3.71 -13.29
C ALA A 197 -7.16 4.13 -14.70
N VAL A 198 -7.07 5.43 -14.94
CA VAL A 198 -6.38 6.07 -16.07
C VAL A 198 -5.25 6.95 -15.54
N LEU A 199 -4.34 7.35 -16.42
CA LEU A 199 -3.31 8.34 -16.11
C LEU A 199 -3.93 9.73 -16.10
N ASP A 200 -3.44 10.60 -15.21
CA ASP A 200 -3.92 11.97 -15.04
C ASP A 200 -2.75 12.91 -14.68
N ASN A 201 -3.02 14.22 -14.65
CA ASN A 201 -2.09 15.25 -14.19
C ASN A 201 -2.73 16.14 -13.12
N PRO A 202 -2.00 16.53 -12.07
CA PRO A 202 -2.52 17.45 -11.06
C PRO A 202 -2.62 18.87 -11.64
N LEU A 203 -3.78 19.51 -11.42
CA LEU A 203 -3.95 20.96 -11.59
C LEU A 203 -3.81 21.62 -10.21
N LEU A 204 -2.81 22.48 -10.04
CA LEU A 204 -2.58 23.22 -8.80
C LEU A 204 -3.50 24.46 -8.76
N PHE A 205 -4.10 24.72 -7.60
CA PHE A 205 -5.03 25.84 -7.37
C PHE A 205 -4.80 26.47 -6.00
#